data_AF-A0A9E3WVU9-F1
#
_entry.id   AF-A0A9E3WVU9-F1
#
_cell.length_a   1.000
_cell.length_b   1.000
_cell.length_c   1.000
_cell.angle_alpha   90.00
_cell.angle_beta   90.00
_cell.angle_gamma   90.00
#
_symmetry.space_group_name_H-M   'P 1'
#
loop_
_entity.id
_entity.type
_entity.pdbx_description
1 polymer ?
#
loop_
_entity_poly.entity_id
_entity_poly.type
_entity_poly.pdbx_seq_one_letter_code
_entity_poly.pdbx_strand_id
1 'polypeptide(L)' 'MTRITIDSELLSRLRNLSEPLELCDESGNVLATVLPATKMTDYEPLGPDVDAAELDRRSKSTERRFTTKEVLDYLENL' A
#
# COMPACT_ATOMS: atom_id res chain seq x y z
N MET A 1 -16.21 -8.43 15.52
CA MET A 1 -15.20 -8.67 14.47
C MET A 1 -14.75 -10.11 14.61
N THR A 2 -14.97 -10.94 13.59
CA THR A 2 -14.67 -12.37 13.66
C THR A 2 -13.20 -12.59 13.36
N ARG A 3 -12.45 -13.20 14.29
CA ARG A 3 -11.07 -13.62 14.09
C ARG A 3 -11.06 -15.10 13.78
N ILE A 4 -10.46 -15.48 12.66
CA ILE A 4 -10.25 -16.87 12.25
C ILE A 4 -8.76 -17.15 12.38
N THR A 5 -8.40 -18.17 13.16
CA THR A 5 -7.03 -18.68 13.25
C THR A 5 -6.90 -19.87 12.32
N ILE A 6 -5.91 -19.85 11.43
CA ILE A 6 -5.62 -20.96 10.52
C ILE A 6 -4.55 -21.87 11.12
N ASP A 7 -4.64 -23.16 10.85
CA ASP A 7 -3.61 -24.13 11.21
C ASP A 7 -2.45 -24.14 10.18
N SER A 8 -1.39 -24.89 10.50
CA SER A 8 -0.20 -25.00 9.64
C SER A 8 -0.48 -25.70 8.32
N GLU A 9 -1.47 -26.59 8.26
CA GLU A 9 -1.80 -27.32 7.04
C GLU A 9 -2.49 -26.39 6.03
N LEU A 10 -3.50 -25.66 6.49
CA LEU A 10 -4.19 -24.64 5.69
C LEU A 10 -3.24 -23.54 5.26
N LEU A 11 -2.35 -23.07 6.16
CA LEU A 11 -1.32 -22.09 5.81
C LEU A 11 -0.43 -22.58 4.66
N SER A 12 0.00 -23.84 4.71
CA SER A 12 0.82 -24.44 3.64
C SER A 12 0.06 -24.51 2.31
N ARG A 13 -1.24 -24.87 2.34
CA ARG A 13 -2.11 -24.90 1.15
C ARG A 13 -2.31 -23.50 0.54
N LEU A 14 -2.30 -22.47 1.38
CA LEU A 14 -2.35 -21.06 0.99
C LEU A 14 -0.96 -20.50 0.62
N ARG A 15 0.01 -21.37 0.31
CA ARG A 15 1.39 -20.99 -0.07
C ARG A 15 2.03 -20.06 0.95
N ASN A 16 1.78 -20.31 2.24
CA ASN A 16 2.27 -19.50 3.36
C ASN A 16 1.85 -18.03 3.34
N LEU A 17 0.85 -17.65 2.53
CA LEU A 17 0.41 -16.26 2.36
C LEU A 17 1.58 -15.32 2.05
N SER A 18 2.54 -15.77 1.24
CA SER A 18 3.68 -14.94 0.81
C SER A 18 3.32 -13.95 -0.30
N GLU A 19 2.23 -14.21 -1.03
CA GLU A 19 1.75 -13.42 -2.16
C GLU A 19 0.23 -13.22 -2.05
N PRO A 20 -0.33 -12.17 -2.68
CA PRO A 20 -1.77 -12.02 -2.86
C PRO A 20 -2.41 -13.27 -3.46
N LEU A 21 -3.55 -13.69 -2.91
CA LEU A 21 -4.32 -14.81 -3.46
C LEU A 21 -5.82 -14.56 -3.41
N GLU A 22 -6.53 -15.31 -4.24
CA GLU A 22 -8.00 -15.32 -4.31
C GLU A 22 -8.52 -16.64 -3.75
N LEU A 23 -9.56 -16.56 -2.91
CA LEU A 23 -10.34 -17.70 -2.46
C LEU A 23 -11.58 -17.76 -3.36
N CYS A 24 -11.65 -18.79 -4.18
CA CYS A 24 -12.78 -19.01 -5.08
C CYS A 24 -13.70 -20.13 -4.58
N ASP A 25 -14.97 -20.07 -4.99
CA ASP A 25 -15.88 -21.21 -4.87
C ASP A 25 -15.55 -22.31 -5.90
N GLU A 26 -16.28 -23.43 -5.86
CA GLU A 26 -16.11 -24.55 -6.80
C GLU A 26 -16.43 -24.17 -8.25
N SER A 27 -17.17 -23.09 -8.46
CA SER A 27 -17.49 -22.56 -9.79
C SER A 27 -16.45 -21.55 -10.30
N GLY A 28 -15.42 -21.25 -9.49
CA GLY A 28 -14.37 -20.29 -9.81
C GLY A 28 -14.70 -18.83 -9.49
N ASN A 29 -15.83 -18.55 -8.83
CA ASN A 29 -16.16 -17.18 -8.42
C ASN A 29 -15.34 -16.76 -7.20
N VAL A 30 -14.75 -15.58 -7.24
CA VAL A 30 -13.97 -15.03 -6.13
C VAL A 30 -14.89 -14.68 -4.96
N LEU A 31 -14.66 -15.32 -3.81
CA LEU A 31 -15.34 -15.05 -2.54
C LEU A 31 -14.57 -14.02 -1.69
N ALA A 32 -13.23 -14.06 -1.77
CA ALA A 32 -12.36 -13.13 -1.05
C ALA A 32 -10.99 -13.00 -1.71
N THR A 33 -10.38 -11.83 -1.55
CA THR A 33 -8.96 -11.60 -1.85
C THR A 33 -8.21 -11.46 -0.53
N VAL A 34 -7.17 -12.27 -0.34
CA VAL A 34 -6.33 -12.24 0.85
C VAL A 34 -4.99 -11.60 0.48
N LEU A 35 -4.66 -10.51 1.17
CA LEU A 35 -3.38 -9.83 1.03
C LEU A 35 -2.49 -10.18 2.23
N PRO A 36 -1.22 -10.55 1.99
CA PRO A 36 -0.25 -10.74 3.06
C PRO A 36 -0.18 -9.49 3.93
N ALA A 37 -0.19 -9.68 5.25
CA ALA A 37 0.02 -8.58 6.17
C ALA A 37 1.43 -8.03 5.97
N THR A 38 1.52 -6.81 5.47
CA THR A 38 2.81 -6.14 5.29
C THR A 38 3.27 -5.63 6.65
N LYS A 39 4.47 -6.05 7.07
CA LYS A 39 5.08 -5.46 8.26
C LYS A 39 5.59 -4.08 7.88
N MET A 40 4.99 -3.03 8.41
CA MET A 40 5.45 -1.67 8.15
C MET A 40 6.88 -1.41 8.61
N THR A 41 7.40 -2.23 9.53
CA THR A 41 8.82 -2.22 9.93
C THR A 41 9.78 -2.58 8.80
N ASP A 42 9.32 -3.26 7.76
CA ASP A 42 10.15 -3.71 6.65
C ASP A 42 10.31 -2.61 5.58
N TYR A 43 9.63 -1.47 5.75
CA TYR A 43 9.71 -0.32 4.85
C TYR A 43 10.48 0.82 5.50
N GLU A 44 11.41 1.40 4.75
CA GLU A 44 12.04 2.65 5.14
C GLU A 44 11.04 3.79 4.96
N PRO A 45 10.96 4.75 5.92
CA PRO A 45 10.14 5.93 5.76
C PRO A 45 10.53 6.68 4.48
N LEU A 46 9.58 6.93 3.58
CA LEU A 46 9.82 7.62 2.30
C LEU A 46 10.13 9.12 2.44
N GLY A 47 10.25 9.62 3.68
CA GLY A 47 10.55 11.01 3.98
C GLY A 47 10.18 11.36 5.42
N PRO A 48 10.39 12.63 5.82
CA PRO A 48 9.91 13.12 7.10
C PRO A 48 8.38 13.05 7.15
N ASP A 49 7.85 12.67 8.31
CA ASP A 49 6.41 12.70 8.55
C ASP A 49 5.88 14.13 8.36
N VAL A 50 4.81 14.26 7.57
CA VAL A 50 4.10 15.52 7.39
C VAL A 50 2.91 15.51 8.33
N ASP A 51 2.92 16.41 9.32
CA ASP A 51 1.82 16.52 10.27
C ASP A 51 0.55 17.15 9.65
N ALA A 52 -0.56 17.06 10.38
CA ALA A 52 -1.84 17.58 9.92
C ALA A 52 -1.83 19.11 9.73
N ALA A 53 -1.01 19.84 10.49
CA ALA A 53 -0.90 21.29 10.37
C ALA A 53 -0.20 21.69 9.07
N GLU A 54 0.85 20.97 8.69
CA GLU A 54 1.55 21.17 7.43
C GLU A 54 0.69 20.77 6.22
N LEU A 55 -0.12 19.71 6.33
CA LEU A 55 -1.10 19.38 5.29
C LEU A 55 -2.14 20.49 5.11
N ASP A 56 -2.68 21.04 6.19
CA ASP A 56 -3.65 22.15 6.14
C ASP A 56 -3.00 23.40 5.52
N ARG A 57 -1.79 23.75 5.95
CA ARG A 57 -1.01 24.86 5.38
C ARG A 57 -0.82 24.68 3.87
N ARG A 58 -0.36 23.51 3.41
CA ARG A 58 -0.16 23.23 1.97
C ARG A 58 -1.45 23.31 1.17
N SER A 59 -2.57 22.87 1.75
CA SER A 59 -3.87 22.88 1.08
C SER A 59 -4.37 24.31 0.79
N LYS A 60 -4.10 25.25 1.70
CA LYS A 60 -4.50 26.67 1.63
C LYS A 60 -3.43 27.58 1.03
N SER A 61 -2.22 27.04 0.82
CA SER A 61 -1.07 27.78 0.31
C SER A 61 -1.28 28.21 -1.15
N THR A 62 -0.85 29.43 -1.46
CA THR A 62 -0.71 29.97 -2.83
C THR A 62 0.72 29.88 -3.35
N GLU A 63 1.59 29.12 -2.66
CA GLU A 63 2.95 28.82 -3.12
C GLU A 63 2.92 28.19 -4.52
N ARG A 64 3.95 28.51 -5.32
CA ARG A 64 4.10 27.94 -6.66
C ARG A 64 4.18 26.41 -6.56
N ARG A 65 3.29 25.73 -7.27
CA ARG A 65 3.33 24.27 -7.47
C ARG A 65 3.92 23.97 -8.83
N PHE A 66 4.61 22.85 -8.93
CA PHE A 66 5.17 22.36 -10.18
C PHE A 66 4.35 21.16 -10.63
N THR A 67 4.01 21.13 -11.90
CA THR A 67 3.53 19.93 -12.56
C THR A 67 4.65 18.90 -12.68
N THR A 68 4.30 17.63 -12.81
CA THR A 68 5.28 16.57 -13.07
C THR A 68 6.14 16.89 -14.30
N LYS A 69 5.53 17.48 -15.34
CA LYS A 69 6.26 17.91 -16.55
C LYS A 69 7.31 18.97 -16.24
N GLU A 70 6.96 20.03 -15.51
CA GLU A 70 7.93 21.09 -15.16
C GLU A 70 9.09 20.55 -14.32
N VAL A 71 8.83 19.59 -13.43
CA VAL A 71 9.88 18.94 -12.63
C VAL A 71 10.80 18.11 -13.54
N LEU A 72 10.25 17.30 -14.44
CA LEU A 72 11.05 16.49 -15.37
C LEU A 72 11.86 17.36 -16.31
N ASP A 73 11.25 18.39 -16.91
CA ASP A 73 11.92 19.34 -17.80
C ASP A 73 13.10 20.03 -17.08
N TYR A 74 12.98 20.34 -15.79
CA TYR A 74 14.09 20.89 -14.99
C TYR A 74 15.21 19.86 -14.73
N LEU A 75 14.84 18.63 -14.35
CA LEU A 75 15.80 17.58 -14.00
C LEU A 75 16.60 17.08 -15.23
N GLU A 76 16.01 17.08 -16.42
CA GLU A 76 16.70 16.71 -17.66
C GLU A 76 17.79 17.71 -18.09
N ASN A 77 17.73 18.94 -17.57
CA ASN A 77 18.69 20.00 -17.86
C ASN A 77 19.71 20.22 -16.73
N LEU A 78 19.79 19.29 -15.76
CA LEU A 78 20.69 19.34 -14.61
C LEU A 78 22.07 18.74 -14.88
#